data_AF-A0A653G3X2-F1
#
_entry.id   AF-A0A653G3X2-F1
#
_cell.length_a   1.000
_cell.length_b   1.000
_cell.length_c   1.000
_cell.angle_alpha   90.00
_cell.angle_beta   90.00
_cell.angle_gamma   90.00
#
_symmetry.space_group_name_H-M   'P 1'
#
loop_
_entity.id
_entity.type
_entity.pdbx_description
1 polymer ?
#
loop_
_entity_poly.entity_id
_entity_poly.type
_entity_poly.pdbx_seq_one_letter_code
_entity_poly.pdbx_strand_id
1 'polypeptide(L)'
;MWNKKDVFFLVIIMLQLITIFYFGVKIIRNKSQGIIVTPIKKDAVVKGISSKLKYFYINNPDTTIEDIVPWTKEIVKYTINSDGLNETTNYLVDKPTNVFRIVTLGDSFTFGQFINTVDNWTELIEDKLQNLICKNISKFEVINLGTEDYDIQYSVEKFTDLSYL
;
A
#
# COMPACT_ATOMS: atom_id res chain seq x y z
N MET A 1 7.75 65.48 18.99
CA MET A 1 8.95 64.67 18.71
C MET A 1 8.72 63.29 19.33
N TRP A 2 8.81 62.22 18.55
CA TRP A 2 8.69 60.87 19.09
C TRP A 2 9.92 60.51 19.92
N ASN A 3 9.71 59.81 21.03
CA ASN A 3 10.81 59.35 21.86
C ASN A 3 11.53 58.19 21.15
N LYS A 4 12.83 58.04 21.38
CA LYS A 4 13.64 56.91 20.88
C LYS A 4 13.01 55.55 21.23
N LYS A 5 12.31 55.46 22.36
CA LYS A 5 11.57 54.26 22.77
C LYS A 5 10.39 53.94 21.85
N ASP A 6 9.66 54.95 21.40
CA ASP A 6 8.50 54.78 20.50
C ASP A 6 8.96 54.35 19.10
N VAL A 7 10.06 54.95 18.62
CA VAL A 7 10.71 54.56 17.37
C VAL A 7 11.22 53.12 17.44
N PHE A 8 11.87 52.73 18.53
CA PHE A 8 12.36 51.36 18.73
C PHE A 8 11.22 50.34 18.77
N PHE A 9 10.12 50.65 19.46
CA PHE A 9 8.94 49.79 19.52
C PHE A 9 8.31 49.57 18.13
N LEU A 10 8.24 50.61 17.29
CA LEU A 10 7.71 50.49 15.94
C LEU A 10 8.61 49.68 15.00
N VAL A 11 9.93 49.72 15.20
CA VAL A 11 10.86 48.86 14.46
C VAL A 11 10.62 47.38 14.79
N ILE A 12 10.34 47.04 16.05
CA ILE A 12 10.00 45.67 16.45
C ILE A 12 8.70 45.21 15.78
N ILE A 13 7.66 46.06 15.79
CA ILE A 13 6.39 45.73 15.12
C ILE A 13 6.59 45.51 13.62
N MET A 14 7.35 46.37 12.95
CA MET A 14 7.68 46.22 11.53
C MET A 14 8.40 44.89 11.25
N LEU A 15 9.38 44.51 12.07
CA LEU A 15 10.09 43.23 11.94
C LEU A 15 9.17 42.03 12.11
N GLN A 16 8.24 42.08 13.07
CA GLN A 16 7.25 41.02 13.27
C GLN A 16 6.31 40.91 12.06
N LEU A 17 5.81 42.02 11.53
CA LEU A 17 4.94 42.03 10.35
C LEU A 17 5.64 41.47 9.10
N ILE A 18 6.91 41.84 8.88
CA ILE A 18 7.73 41.30 7.79
C ILE A 18 7.91 39.78 7.95
N THR A 19 8.17 39.32 9.17
CA THR A 19 8.37 37.91 9.47
C THR A 19 7.09 37.10 9.24
N ILE A 20 5.95 37.59 9.75
CA ILE A 20 4.62 36.98 9.54
C ILE A 20 4.29 36.94 8.04
N PHE A 21 4.54 38.03 7.32
CA PHE A 21 4.30 38.09 5.87
C PHE A 21 5.18 37.08 5.12
N TYR A 22 6.47 37.00 5.45
CA TYR A 22 7.39 36.03 4.86
C TYR A 22 6.94 34.59 5.09
N PHE A 23 6.57 34.22 6.32
CA PHE A 23 6.05 32.88 6.62
C PHE A 23 4.70 32.61 5.96
N GLY A 24 3.81 33.61 5.91
CA GLY A 24 2.53 33.51 5.20
C GLY A 24 2.71 33.21 3.72
N VAL A 25 3.60 33.95 3.05
CA VAL A 25 3.97 33.69 1.65
C VAL A 25 4.62 32.32 1.49
N LYS A 26 5.50 31.91 2.42
CA LYS A 26 6.14 30.60 2.38
C LYS A 26 5.13 29.45 2.53
N ILE A 27 4.14 29.57 3.41
CA ILE A 27 3.07 28.58 3.60
C ILE A 27 2.16 28.51 2.36
N ILE A 28 1.82 29.66 1.77
CA ILE A 28 1.00 29.71 0.55
C ILE A 28 1.76 29.13 -0.66
N ARG A 29 3.08 29.37 -0.75
CA ARG A 29 3.93 28.82 -1.83
C ARG A 29 4.25 27.34 -1.62
N ASN A 30 4.51 26.93 -0.38
CA ASN A 30 4.49 25.54 0.04
C ASN A 30 3.06 25.09 0.30
N LYS A 31 2.15 25.32 -0.67
CA LYS A 31 1.00 24.42 -0.80
C LYS A 31 1.60 23.02 -0.77
N SER A 32 1.28 22.25 0.27
CA SER A 32 1.59 20.82 0.32
C SER A 32 1.31 20.28 -1.07
N GLN A 33 2.28 19.59 -1.67
CA GLN A 33 1.99 18.80 -2.87
C GLN A 33 0.67 18.10 -2.59
N GLY A 34 -0.36 18.39 -3.40
CA GLY A 34 -1.74 18.00 -3.07
C GLY A 34 -1.79 16.52 -2.71
N ILE A 35 -2.78 16.11 -1.91
CA ILE A 35 -2.93 14.70 -1.56
C ILE A 35 -2.97 13.89 -2.86
N ILE A 36 -1.91 13.12 -3.12
CA ILE A 36 -1.89 12.16 -4.21
C ILE A 36 -2.68 10.97 -3.67
N VAL A 37 -3.89 10.81 -4.17
CA VAL A 37 -4.75 9.66 -3.85
C VAL A 37 -4.56 8.65 -4.97
N THR A 38 -4.28 7.40 -4.61
CA THR A 38 -4.34 6.28 -5.55
C THR A 38 -5.77 5.73 -5.55
N PRO A 39 -6.58 6.00 -6.58
CA PRO A 39 -7.98 5.58 -6.55
C PRO A 39 -8.10 4.09 -6.87
N ILE A 40 -8.91 3.38 -6.10
CA ILE A 40 -9.29 2.00 -6.40
C ILE A 40 -10.22 1.99 -7.63
N LYS A 41 -9.82 1.27 -8.68
CA LYS A 41 -10.63 1.08 -9.90
C LYS A 41 -11.80 0.16 -9.58
N LYS A 42 -13.03 0.68 -9.70
CA LYS A 42 -14.26 -0.06 -9.30
C LYS A 42 -14.49 -1.35 -10.10
N ASP A 43 -14.05 -1.38 -11.35
CA ASP A 43 -14.11 -2.53 -12.26
C ASP A 43 -13.01 -3.57 -11.99
N ALA A 44 -11.96 -3.20 -11.26
CA ALA A 44 -10.88 -4.09 -10.87
C ALA A 44 -11.15 -4.87 -9.57
N VAL A 45 -12.25 -4.54 -8.87
CA VAL A 45 -12.57 -5.11 -7.57
C VAL A 45 -14.00 -5.65 -7.52
N VAL A 46 -14.21 -6.68 -6.72
CA VAL A 46 -15.53 -7.21 -6.38
C VAL A 46 -15.77 -7.07 -4.87
N LYS A 47 -17.03 -6.89 -4.49
CA LYS A 47 -17.39 -6.83 -3.06
C LYS A 47 -17.20 -8.23 -2.47
N GLY A 48 -16.52 -8.32 -1.32
CA GLY A 48 -16.38 -9.61 -0.64
C GLY A 48 -17.74 -10.20 -0.27
N ILE A 49 -17.90 -11.51 -0.49
CA ILE A 49 -19.20 -12.19 -0.48
C ILE A 49 -19.75 -12.30 0.95
N SER A 50 -18.88 -12.47 1.96
CA SER A 50 -19.27 -12.75 3.34
C SER A 50 -19.12 -11.57 4.31
N SER A 51 -18.45 -10.49 3.87
CA SER A 51 -17.95 -9.49 4.81
C SER A 51 -19.02 -8.57 5.39
N LYS A 52 -18.89 -8.29 6.69
CA LYS A 52 -19.72 -7.27 7.39
C LYS A 52 -19.17 -5.86 7.23
N LEU A 53 -17.94 -5.71 6.72
CA LEU A 53 -17.29 -4.42 6.54
C LEU A 53 -17.84 -3.74 5.28
N LYS A 54 -18.28 -2.49 5.45
CA LYS A 54 -19.02 -1.75 4.41
C LYS A 54 -18.26 -1.63 3.09
N TYR A 55 -16.93 -1.48 3.16
CA TYR A 55 -16.07 -1.21 2.01
C TYR A 55 -15.09 -2.35 1.73
N PHE A 56 -15.33 -3.56 2.25
CA PHE A 56 -14.44 -4.68 2.00
C PHE A 56 -14.58 -5.18 0.57
N TYR A 57 -13.43 -5.36 -0.08
CA TYR A 57 -13.33 -5.80 -1.46
C TYR A 57 -12.24 -6.85 -1.63
N ILE A 58 -12.28 -7.53 -2.76
CA ILE A 58 -11.17 -8.35 -3.24
C ILE A 58 -10.91 -7.97 -4.70
N ASN A 59 -9.69 -8.18 -5.17
CA ASN A 59 -9.41 -7.98 -6.59
C ASN A 59 -10.19 -9.00 -7.41
N ASN A 60 -10.57 -8.62 -8.63
CA ASN A 60 -11.24 -9.54 -9.53
C ASN A 60 -10.30 -10.71 -9.89
N PRO A 61 -10.65 -11.97 -9.58
CA PRO A 61 -9.77 -13.12 -9.83
C PRO A 61 -9.44 -13.32 -11.31
N ASP A 62 -8.32 -13.97 -11.57
CA ASP A 62 -7.85 -14.31 -12.92
C ASP A 62 -7.73 -13.09 -13.85
N THR A 63 -7.26 -11.96 -13.31
CA THR A 63 -7.09 -10.71 -14.06
C THR A 63 -5.67 -10.17 -14.03
N THR A 64 -5.43 -9.21 -14.91
CA THR A 64 -4.26 -8.34 -14.87
C THR A 64 -4.73 -6.91 -14.68
N ILE A 65 -4.13 -6.21 -13.74
CA ILE A 65 -4.40 -4.79 -13.50
C ILE A 65 -3.13 -4.01 -13.87
N GLU A 66 -3.28 -3.00 -14.72
CA GLU A 66 -2.22 -2.03 -14.98
C GLU A 66 -2.47 -0.77 -14.15
N ASP A 67 -1.43 -0.23 -13.54
CA ASP A 67 -1.48 1.05 -12.83
C ASP A 67 -0.30 1.95 -13.23
N ILE A 68 -0.45 3.25 -13.01
CA ILE A 68 0.55 4.26 -13.39
C ILE A 68 1.12 4.87 -12.13
N VAL A 69 2.42 4.71 -11.94
CA VAL A 69 3.15 5.31 -10.82
C VAL A 69 3.02 6.84 -10.91
N PRO A 70 2.42 7.52 -9.90
CA PRO A 70 2.07 8.94 -10.03
C PRO A 70 3.25 9.86 -10.33
N TRP A 71 4.45 9.52 -9.82
CA TRP A 71 5.66 10.34 -9.91
C TRP A 71 6.59 9.96 -11.08
N THR A 72 6.74 8.69 -11.45
CA THR A 72 7.58 8.29 -12.61
C THR A 72 6.83 8.16 -13.92
N LYS A 73 5.49 8.01 -13.87
CA LYS A 73 4.64 7.66 -15.02
C LYS A 73 4.93 6.28 -15.61
N GLU A 74 5.68 5.45 -14.90
CA GLU A 74 5.89 4.06 -15.29
C GLU A 74 4.60 3.27 -15.12
N ILE A 75 4.40 2.30 -16.01
CA ILE A 75 3.28 1.37 -15.93
C ILE A 75 3.75 0.15 -15.15
N VAL A 76 2.99 -0.19 -14.12
CA VAL A 76 3.20 -1.40 -13.32
C VAL A 76 2.08 -2.39 -13.60
N LYS A 77 2.41 -3.67 -13.54
CA LYS A 77 1.46 -4.76 -13.83
C LYS A 77 1.28 -5.64 -12.61
N TYR A 78 0.05 -5.70 -12.12
CA TYR A 78 -0.39 -6.65 -11.10
C TYR A 78 -1.06 -7.85 -11.76
N THR A 79 -0.67 -9.05 -11.35
CA THR A 79 -1.23 -10.34 -11.77
C THR A 79 -2.09 -10.82 -10.63
N ILE A 80 -3.40 -10.91 -10.86
CA ILE A 80 -4.37 -11.33 -9.86
C ILE A 80 -4.71 -12.79 -10.11
N ASN A 81 -4.34 -13.64 -9.17
CA ASN A 81 -4.51 -15.09 -9.27
C ASN A 81 -5.98 -15.51 -9.07
N SER A 82 -6.26 -16.82 -9.08
CA SER A 82 -7.64 -17.34 -8.95
C SER A 82 -8.31 -17.02 -7.61
N ASP A 83 -7.52 -16.64 -6.60
CA ASP A 83 -7.98 -16.29 -5.26
C ASP A 83 -8.10 -14.77 -5.06
N GLY A 84 -7.86 -13.97 -6.10
CA GLY A 84 -7.90 -12.51 -6.01
C GLY A 84 -6.65 -11.89 -5.36
N LEU A 85 -5.53 -12.61 -5.31
CA LEU A 85 -4.26 -12.18 -4.71
C LEU A 85 -3.30 -11.64 -5.77
N ASN A 86 -2.46 -10.65 -5.41
CA ASN A 86 -1.40 -10.15 -6.29
C ASN A 86 -0.22 -11.11 -6.29
N GLU A 87 -0.37 -12.22 -7.00
CA GLU A 87 0.53 -13.37 -7.07
C GLU A 87 0.54 -13.94 -8.48
N THR A 88 1.69 -14.47 -8.90
CA THR A 88 1.83 -15.22 -10.16
C THR A 88 1.43 -16.68 -10.02
N THR A 89 1.37 -17.18 -8.79
CA THR A 89 1.10 -18.58 -8.46
C THR A 89 -0.29 -18.76 -7.85
N ASN A 90 -0.99 -19.82 -8.25
CA ASN A 90 -2.20 -20.31 -7.58
C ASN A 90 -1.80 -21.32 -6.51
N TYR A 91 -2.36 -21.18 -5.31
CA TYR A 91 -2.08 -22.04 -4.17
C TYR A 91 -3.26 -22.96 -3.89
N LEU A 92 -2.99 -24.18 -3.43
CA LEU A 92 -4.04 -25.04 -2.91
C LEU A 92 -4.47 -24.52 -1.54
N VAL A 93 -5.77 -24.37 -1.33
CA VAL A 93 -6.31 -24.02 -0.02
C VAL A 93 -5.83 -25.03 1.02
N ASP A 94 -6.12 -26.32 0.79
CA ASP A 94 -5.62 -27.41 1.61
C ASP A 94 -4.10 -27.48 1.50
N LYS A 95 -3.43 -27.11 2.59
CA LYS A 95 -1.96 -27.05 2.63
C LYS A 95 -1.37 -28.45 2.43
N PRO A 96 -0.59 -28.70 1.36
CA PRO A 96 -0.05 -30.04 1.12
C PRO A 96 0.94 -30.48 2.20
N THR A 97 1.15 -31.80 2.29
CA THR A 97 2.19 -32.38 3.14
C THR A 97 3.58 -31.92 2.69
N ASN A 98 4.50 -31.74 3.64
CA ASN A 98 5.88 -31.27 3.38
C ASN A 98 5.99 -29.88 2.74
N VAL A 99 4.91 -29.10 2.72
CA VAL A 99 4.93 -27.68 2.32
C VAL A 99 4.98 -26.79 3.55
N PHE A 100 5.94 -25.86 3.56
CA PHE A 100 6.01 -24.80 4.55
C PHE A 100 5.39 -23.52 3.96
N ARG A 101 4.26 -23.11 4.52
CA ARG A 101 3.48 -21.96 4.05
C ARG A 101 3.68 -20.78 4.98
N ILE A 102 4.11 -19.66 4.41
CA ILE A 102 4.25 -18.36 5.04
C ILE A 102 3.11 -17.51 4.50
N VAL A 103 2.30 -16.95 5.39
CA VAL A 103 1.22 -16.03 5.02
C VAL A 103 1.61 -14.64 5.46
N THR A 104 1.51 -13.67 4.56
CA THR A 104 1.86 -12.28 4.81
C THR A 104 0.60 -11.42 4.80
N LEU A 105 0.46 -10.55 5.79
CA LEU A 105 -0.69 -9.68 5.97
C LEU A 105 -0.20 -8.24 6.04
N GLY A 106 -0.92 -7.33 5.40
CA GLY A 106 -0.63 -5.91 5.47
C GLY A 106 -1.41 -5.11 4.44
N ASP A 107 -0.89 -3.92 4.19
CA ASP A 107 -1.48 -2.89 3.35
C ASP A 107 -0.78 -2.84 1.97
N SER A 108 -0.67 -1.65 1.39
CA SER A 108 0.02 -1.39 0.12
C SER A 108 1.49 -1.85 0.10
N PHE A 109 2.19 -1.82 1.23
CA PHE A 109 3.58 -2.29 1.30
C PHE A 109 3.67 -3.81 1.14
N THR A 110 2.75 -4.53 1.76
CA THR A 110 2.67 -5.99 1.61
C THR A 110 2.15 -6.34 0.22
N PHE A 111 1.09 -5.67 -0.25
CA PHE A 111 0.54 -5.86 -1.60
C PHE A 111 1.58 -5.69 -2.71
N GLY A 112 2.54 -4.78 -2.54
CA GLY A 112 3.50 -4.41 -3.58
C GLY A 112 2.98 -3.30 -4.49
N GLN A 113 2.30 -2.30 -3.92
CA GLN A 113 1.77 -1.17 -4.68
C GLN A 113 2.92 -0.47 -5.43
N PHE A 114 2.73 -0.24 -6.73
CA PHE A 114 3.71 0.30 -7.67
C PHE A 114 4.93 -0.59 -7.93
N ILE A 115 4.80 -1.90 -7.70
CA ILE A 115 5.81 -2.92 -8.04
C ILE A 115 5.13 -3.98 -8.90
N ASN A 116 5.78 -4.43 -9.99
CA ASN A 116 5.24 -5.56 -10.77
C ASN A 116 5.15 -6.79 -9.87
N THR A 117 4.14 -7.65 -10.07
CA THR A 117 3.97 -8.86 -9.24
C THR A 117 5.25 -9.68 -9.16
N VAL A 118 5.93 -9.93 -10.29
CA VAL A 118 7.18 -10.69 -10.36
C VAL A 118 8.34 -10.08 -9.57
N ASP A 119 8.29 -8.77 -9.31
CA ASP A 119 9.29 -8.02 -8.56
C ASP A 119 8.89 -7.82 -7.08
N ASN A 120 7.71 -8.33 -6.69
CA ASN A 120 7.20 -8.19 -5.34
C ASN A 120 8.06 -8.98 -4.35
N TRP A 121 8.21 -8.46 -3.13
CA TRP A 121 9.13 -9.07 -2.17
C TRP A 121 8.68 -10.47 -1.75
N THR A 122 7.38 -10.77 -1.76
CA THR A 122 6.84 -12.10 -1.44
C THR A 122 7.29 -13.14 -2.45
N GLU A 123 7.17 -12.82 -3.75
CA GLU A 123 7.63 -13.63 -4.89
C GLU A 123 9.14 -13.84 -4.83
N LEU A 124 9.91 -12.75 -4.62
CA LEU A 124 11.36 -12.82 -4.51
C LEU A 124 11.82 -13.65 -3.31
N ILE A 125 11.07 -13.68 -2.20
CA ILE A 125 11.39 -14.54 -1.05
C ILE A 125 11.01 -15.98 -1.34
N GLU A 126 9.84 -16.27 -1.94
CA GLU A 126 9.46 -17.64 -2.31
C GLU A 126 10.54 -18.27 -3.21
N ASP A 127 10.96 -17.58 -4.26
CA ASP A 127 12.02 -18.01 -5.18
C ASP A 127 13.35 -18.27 -4.46
N LYS A 128 13.74 -17.38 -3.55
CA LYS A 128 14.97 -17.56 -2.76
C LYS A 128 14.87 -18.77 -1.84
N LEU A 129 13.70 -19.01 -1.24
CA LEU A 129 13.48 -20.13 -0.33
C LEU A 129 13.46 -21.47 -1.07
N GLN A 130 13.06 -21.54 -2.34
CA GLN A 130 13.11 -22.80 -3.11
C GLN A 130 14.53 -23.35 -3.28
N ASN A 131 15.56 -22.52 -3.12
CA ASN A 131 16.96 -22.96 -3.17
C ASN A 131 17.47 -23.57 -1.86
N LEU A 132 16.66 -23.56 -0.79
CA LEU A 132 17.05 -24.10 0.51
C LEU A 132 16.75 -25.60 0.60
N ILE A 133 17.70 -26.34 1.15
CA ILE A 133 17.51 -27.76 1.48
C ILE A 133 17.11 -27.87 2.94
N CYS A 134 15.86 -28.26 3.19
CA CYS A 134 15.31 -28.42 4.54
C CYS A 134 14.76 -29.83 4.74
N LYS A 135 15.03 -30.42 5.91
CA LYS A 135 14.52 -31.75 6.23
C LYS A 135 12.99 -31.72 6.33
N ASN A 136 12.31 -32.63 5.62
CA ASN A 136 10.85 -32.77 5.56
C ASN A 136 10.10 -31.56 4.96
N ILE A 137 10.79 -30.66 4.26
CA ILE A 137 10.16 -29.57 3.51
C ILE A 137 10.57 -29.71 2.05
N SER A 138 9.60 -29.91 1.17
CA SER A 138 9.82 -30.07 -0.27
C SER A 138 9.53 -28.80 -1.07
N LYS A 139 8.79 -27.85 -0.49
CA LYS A 139 8.41 -26.59 -1.14
C LYS A 139 8.11 -25.53 -0.08
N PHE A 140 8.46 -24.29 -0.39
CA PHE A 140 7.99 -23.11 0.33
C PHE A 140 6.86 -22.42 -0.45
N GLU A 141 5.91 -21.84 0.27
CA GLU A 141 4.87 -20.98 -0.28
C GLU A 141 4.87 -19.68 0.53
N VAL A 142 4.88 -18.53 -0.13
CA VAL A 142 4.84 -17.19 0.51
C VAL A 142 3.64 -16.44 -0.04
N ILE A 143 2.51 -16.58 0.63
CA ILE A 143 1.23 -16.05 0.16
C ILE A 143 1.06 -14.59 0.59
N ASN A 144 0.88 -13.70 -0.38
CA ASN A 144 0.60 -12.29 -0.21
C ASN A 144 -0.91 -12.01 -0.05
N LEU A 145 -1.34 -11.82 1.20
CA LEU A 145 -2.69 -11.35 1.51
C LEU A 145 -2.75 -9.83 1.68
N GLY A 146 -1.67 -9.11 1.36
CA GLY A 146 -1.67 -7.66 1.33
C GLY A 146 -2.77 -7.11 0.40
N THR A 147 -3.30 -5.96 0.75
CA THR A 147 -4.25 -5.21 -0.09
C THR A 147 -4.02 -3.73 0.13
N GLU A 148 -4.04 -2.94 -0.94
CA GLU A 148 -3.92 -1.49 -0.85
C GLU A 148 -4.96 -0.91 0.11
N ASP A 149 -4.57 0.10 0.89
CA ASP A 149 -5.46 0.85 1.80
C ASP A 149 -6.15 0.04 2.91
N TYR A 150 -5.79 -1.23 3.12
CA TYR A 150 -6.36 -2.04 4.18
C TYR A 150 -5.77 -1.65 5.53
N ASP A 151 -6.66 -1.32 6.47
CA ASP A 151 -6.31 -1.33 7.89
C ASP A 151 -6.38 -2.75 8.47
N ILE A 152 -5.98 -2.87 9.73
CA ILE A 152 -5.91 -4.16 10.45
C ILE A 152 -7.25 -4.91 10.40
N GLN A 153 -8.39 -4.22 10.50
CA GLN A 153 -9.70 -4.88 10.49
C GLN A 153 -9.99 -5.52 9.12
N TYR A 154 -9.67 -4.82 8.03
CA TYR A 154 -9.83 -5.35 6.67
C TYR A 154 -8.81 -6.47 6.37
N SER A 155 -7.57 -6.37 6.85
CA SER A 155 -6.57 -7.45 6.72
C SER A 155 -7.00 -8.71 7.46
N VAL A 156 -7.55 -8.59 8.68
CA VAL A 156 -8.10 -9.73 9.43
C VAL A 156 -9.29 -10.33 8.70
N GLU A 157 -10.21 -9.49 8.22
CA GLU A 157 -11.37 -9.94 7.44
C GLU A 157 -10.93 -10.76 6.22
N LYS A 158 -9.94 -10.26 5.45
CA LYS A 158 -9.40 -10.98 4.27
C LYS A 158 -8.80 -12.33 4.65
N PHE A 159 -8.01 -12.37 5.73
CA PHE A 159 -7.44 -13.62 6.22
C PHE A 159 -8.54 -14.62 6.59
N THR A 160 -9.61 -14.16 7.24
CA THR A 160 -10.73 -15.03 7.61
C THR A 160 -11.57 -15.46 6.42
N ASP A 161 -11.89 -14.58 5.47
CA ASP A 161 -12.72 -14.88 4.30
C ASP A 161 -12.06 -15.95 3.42
N LEU A 162 -10.75 -15.84 3.20
CA LEU A 162 -9.97 -16.81 2.43
C LEU A 162 -9.66 -18.10 3.20
N SER A 163 -9.86 -18.14 4.52
CA SER A 163 -9.71 -19.36 5.33
C SER A 163 -10.93 -20.29 5.26
N TYR A 164 -12.00 -19.89 4.56
CA TYR A 164 -13.20 -20.70 4.31
C TYR A 164 -13.30 -21.23 2.87
N LEU A 165 -12.37 -20.86 1.98
CA LEU A 165 -12.12 -21.62 0.75
C LEU A 165 -11.49 -22.97 1.12
#